data_AF-A0A1F5GJK5-F1
#
_entry.id   AF-A0A1F5GJK5-F1
#
_cell.length_a   1.000
_cell.length_b   1.000
_cell.length_c   1.000
_cell.angle_alpha   90.00
_cell.angle_beta   90.00
_cell.angle_gamma   90.00
#
_symmetry.space_group_name_H-M   'P 1'
#
loop_
_entity.id
_entity.type
_entity.pdbx_description
1 polymer ?
#
loop_
_entity_poly.entity_id
_entity_poly.type
_entity_poly.pdbx_seq_one_letter_code
_entity_poly.pdbx_strand_id
1 'polypeptide(L)'
;MVKRSRIQRLARRDEKLVIKRIVYLSVISVILAVFLFTLGIPLLGKFSDIVNSIFGKNQTETSIQNTLRAPRLDTLPTATNSAKLSVPGFSEEDTKIDIYLNDEKIGTAGVTGGKFVFDDLSLSDGQNKVFAKAVATSGSESEPSESQNVVLDTKEPTLEVESPTDDQSFSANNRIKVFGKTDKDAQVFANGFLASIDSENNFEVFVPLVEGENKLEIKAVDEAGNSKTVSLKVNFRK
;
A
#
# COMPACT_ATOMS: atom_id res chain seq x y z
N MET A 1 -41.22 -30.19 101.72
CA MET A 1 -42.10 -29.68 100.64
C MET A 1 -41.86 -28.18 100.42
N VAL A 2 -40.76 -27.74 99.79
CA VAL A 2 -40.39 -26.28 99.69
C VAL A 2 -39.77 -25.87 98.33
N LYS A 3 -39.76 -26.73 97.31
CA LYS A 3 -39.03 -26.44 96.06
C LYS A 3 -39.78 -25.56 95.04
N ARG A 4 -41.11 -25.40 95.13
CA ARG A 4 -41.92 -24.75 94.08
C ARG A 4 -41.92 -23.20 94.11
N SER A 5 -41.71 -22.54 95.26
CA SER A 5 -41.82 -21.07 95.34
C SER A 5 -40.55 -20.29 94.90
N ARG A 6 -39.36 -20.91 94.99
CA ARG A 6 -38.10 -20.29 94.54
C ARG A 6 -37.98 -20.26 93.01
N ILE A 7 -38.45 -21.32 92.34
CA ILE A 7 -38.41 -21.44 90.87
C ILE A 7 -39.26 -20.34 90.21
N GLN A 8 -40.46 -20.06 90.74
CA GLN A 8 -41.32 -19.00 90.20
C GLN A 8 -40.74 -17.57 90.39
N ARG A 9 -39.96 -17.33 91.45
CA ARG A 9 -39.29 -16.05 91.68
C ARG A 9 -38.05 -15.86 90.79
N LEU A 10 -37.34 -16.94 90.50
CA LEU A 10 -36.24 -16.95 89.52
C LEU A 10 -36.76 -16.71 88.09
N ALA A 11 -37.81 -17.43 87.68
CA ALA A 11 -38.44 -17.26 86.37
C ALA A 11 -38.91 -15.82 86.12
N ARG A 12 -39.55 -15.16 87.09
CA ARG A 12 -39.96 -13.75 86.97
C ARG A 12 -38.79 -12.75 86.92
N ARG A 13 -37.62 -13.09 87.50
CA ARG A 13 -36.40 -12.27 87.37
C ARG A 13 -35.81 -12.44 85.98
N ASP A 14 -35.73 -13.68 85.49
CA ASP A 14 -35.22 -13.98 84.15
C ASP A 14 -36.12 -13.38 83.06
N GLU A 15 -37.43 -13.45 83.22
CA GLU A 15 -38.42 -12.83 82.33
C GLU A 15 -38.24 -11.30 82.26
N LYS A 16 -38.02 -10.63 83.41
CA LYS A 16 -37.74 -9.19 83.44
C LYS A 16 -36.41 -8.83 82.78
N LEU A 17 -35.38 -9.67 82.93
CA LEU A 17 -34.08 -9.47 82.30
C LEU A 17 -34.17 -9.67 80.78
N VAL A 18 -34.92 -10.67 80.32
CA VAL A 18 -35.18 -10.94 78.90
C VAL A 18 -35.98 -9.80 78.27
N ILE A 19 -37.05 -9.33 78.92
CA ILE A 19 -37.85 -8.19 78.43
C ILE A 19 -36.99 -6.94 78.33
N LYS A 20 -36.16 -6.63 79.35
CA LYS A 20 -35.22 -5.49 79.28
C LYS A 20 -34.24 -5.62 78.11
N ARG A 21 -33.72 -6.83 77.85
CA ARG A 21 -32.82 -7.08 76.73
C ARG A 21 -33.52 -6.92 75.38
N ILE A 22 -34.75 -7.41 75.24
CA ILE A 22 -35.56 -7.25 74.02
C ILE A 22 -35.86 -5.77 73.76
N VAL A 23 -36.25 -5.02 74.78
CA VAL A 23 -36.50 -3.56 74.67
C VAL A 23 -35.23 -2.81 74.31
N TYR A 24 -34.09 -3.17 74.88
CA TYR A 24 -32.81 -2.57 74.52
C TYR A 24 -32.42 -2.86 73.07
N LEU A 25 -32.59 -4.10 72.61
CA LEU A 25 -32.31 -4.48 71.22
C LEU A 25 -33.27 -3.81 70.23
N SER A 26 -34.54 -3.63 70.58
CA SER A 26 -35.50 -2.93 69.71
C SER A 26 -35.15 -1.45 69.59
N VAL A 27 -34.73 -0.79 70.68
CA VAL A 27 -34.28 0.61 70.65
C VAL A 27 -33.02 0.77 69.78
N ILE A 28 -32.04 -0.12 69.91
CA ILE A 28 -30.83 -0.10 69.04
C ILE A 28 -31.21 -0.31 67.57
N SER A 29 -32.10 -1.25 67.28
CA SER A 29 -32.55 -1.52 65.91
C SER A 29 -33.21 -0.30 65.27
N VAL A 30 -34.06 0.41 66.03
CA VAL A 30 -34.69 1.65 65.56
C VAL A 30 -33.66 2.74 65.33
N ILE A 31 -32.68 2.92 66.23
CA ILE A 31 -31.60 3.89 66.05
C ILE A 31 -30.76 3.56 64.81
N LEU A 32 -30.42 2.29 64.61
CA LEU A 32 -29.66 1.83 63.45
C LEU A 32 -30.45 2.07 62.15
N ALA A 33 -31.76 1.80 62.14
CA ALA A 33 -32.62 2.05 61.00
C ALA A 33 -32.69 3.54 60.66
N VAL A 34 -32.84 4.42 61.66
CA VAL A 34 -32.82 5.87 61.47
C VAL A 34 -31.46 6.34 60.96
N PHE A 35 -30.36 5.79 61.48
CA PHE A 35 -29.00 6.09 61.02
C PHE A 35 -28.78 5.67 59.55
N LEU A 36 -29.21 4.46 59.18
CA LEU A 36 -29.15 3.96 57.80
C LEU A 36 -30.01 4.80 56.84
N PHE A 37 -31.17 5.28 57.28
CA PHE A 37 -32.04 6.10 56.45
C PHE A 37 -31.49 7.53 56.28
N THR A 38 -30.95 8.11 57.37
CA THR A 38 -30.44 9.48 57.37
C THR A 38 -29.06 9.64 56.76
N LEU A 39 -28.15 8.66 56.91
CA LEU A 39 -26.81 8.70 56.32
C LEU A 39 -26.66 7.83 55.08
N GLY A 40 -27.36 6.69 54.99
CA GLY A 40 -27.21 5.76 53.88
C GLY A 40 -27.76 6.27 52.56
N ILE A 41 -28.95 6.88 52.56
CA ILE A 41 -29.57 7.41 51.33
C ILE A 41 -28.70 8.53 50.69
N PRO A 42 -28.18 9.52 51.46
CA PRO A 42 -27.25 10.50 50.91
C PRO A 42 -25.95 9.91 50.36
N LEU A 43 -25.41 8.84 50.98
CA LEU A 43 -24.21 8.15 50.49
C LEU A 43 -24.44 7.45 49.15
N LEU A 44 -25.61 6.80 48.97
CA LEU A 44 -25.99 6.13 47.72
C LEU A 44 -26.13 7.12 46.55
N GLY A 45 -26.66 8.32 46.78
CA GLY A 45 -26.75 9.36 45.75
C GLY A 45 -25.37 9.77 45.22
N LYS A 46 -24.40 9.97 46.10
CA LYS A 46 -23.02 10.34 45.75
C LYS A 46 -22.21 9.21 45.13
N PHE A 47 -22.64 7.96 45.30
CA PHE A 47 -22.01 6.82 44.64
C PHE A 47 -22.18 6.88 43.12
N SER A 48 -23.29 7.45 42.62
CA SER A 48 -23.50 7.64 41.18
C SER A 48 -22.43 8.55 40.55
N ASP A 49 -22.03 9.62 41.24
CA ASP A 49 -20.97 10.53 40.79
C ASP A 49 -19.60 9.85 40.75
N ILE A 50 -19.32 8.96 41.70
CA ILE A 50 -18.08 8.17 41.77
C ILE A 50 -18.04 7.12 40.65
N VAL A 51 -19.16 6.44 40.39
CA VAL A 51 -19.27 5.50 39.26
C VAL A 51 -19.12 6.27 37.94
N ASN A 52 -19.71 7.45 37.81
CA ASN A 52 -19.58 8.27 36.61
C ASN A 52 -18.16 8.86 36.45
N SER A 53 -17.45 9.11 37.55
CA SER A 53 -16.05 9.57 37.52
C SER A 53 -15.06 8.45 37.18
N ILE A 54 -15.32 7.21 37.62
CA ILE A 54 -14.45 6.04 37.42
C ILE A 54 -14.78 5.30 36.11
N PHE A 55 -16.05 5.23 35.73
CA PHE A 55 -16.55 4.51 34.55
C PHE A 55 -17.09 5.42 33.45
N GLY A 56 -17.41 6.70 33.73
CA GLY A 56 -17.94 7.66 32.75
C GLY A 56 -16.89 8.40 31.94
N LYS A 57 -15.60 8.06 32.08
CA LYS A 57 -14.51 8.52 31.21
C LYS A 57 -14.11 7.48 30.17
N ASN A 58 -15.11 6.89 29.51
CA ASN A 58 -14.95 6.24 28.21
C ASN A 58 -16.16 6.60 27.34
N GLN A 59 -16.52 7.89 27.28
CA GLN A 59 -16.90 8.38 25.97
C GLN A 59 -15.60 8.37 25.18
N THR A 60 -15.42 7.29 24.43
CA THR A 60 -14.58 7.30 23.26
C THR A 60 -15.07 8.49 22.45
N GLU A 61 -14.37 9.62 22.54
CA GLU A 61 -14.31 10.53 21.42
C GLU A 61 -13.81 9.64 20.29
N THR A 62 -14.74 9.13 19.48
CA THR A 62 -14.43 8.75 18.12
C THR A 62 -14.06 10.06 17.48
N SER A 63 -12.81 10.50 17.69
CA SER A 63 -12.13 11.26 16.67
C SER A 63 -12.35 10.45 15.41
N ILE A 64 -13.18 10.96 14.51
CA ILE A 64 -13.08 10.60 13.12
C ILE A 64 -11.66 11.07 12.79
N GLN A 65 -10.69 10.19 12.99
CA GLN A 65 -9.37 10.35 12.43
C GLN A 65 -9.67 10.23 10.94
N ASN A 66 -9.99 11.37 10.32
CA ASN A 66 -10.21 11.50 8.90
C ASN A 66 -8.81 11.32 8.31
N THR A 67 -8.36 10.07 8.29
CA THR A 67 -7.03 9.70 7.84
C THR A 67 -7.03 9.98 6.35
N LEU A 68 -6.19 10.93 5.95
CA LEU A 68 -5.99 11.26 4.56
C LEU A 68 -5.64 9.99 3.79
N ARG A 69 -6.37 9.70 2.70
CA ARG A 69 -6.10 8.50 1.90
C ARG A 69 -4.77 8.63 1.17
N ALA A 70 -4.08 7.50 1.05
CA ALA A 70 -2.88 7.43 0.22
C ALA A 70 -3.23 7.74 -1.25
N PRO A 71 -2.39 8.50 -1.96
CA PRO A 71 -2.59 8.73 -3.38
C PRO A 71 -2.40 7.42 -4.15
N ARG A 72 -3.05 7.31 -5.30
CA ARG A 72 -2.87 6.20 -6.23
C ARG A 72 -2.09 6.69 -7.44
N LEU A 73 -0.89 6.16 -7.62
CA LEU A 73 -0.13 6.37 -8.85
C LEU A 73 -0.75 5.57 -9.99
N ASP A 74 -0.74 6.13 -11.19
CA ASP A 74 -0.97 5.34 -12.40
C ASP A 74 0.22 4.39 -12.62
N THR A 75 0.01 3.34 -13.40
CA THR A 75 1.06 2.36 -13.70
C THR A 75 2.20 3.02 -14.47
N LEU A 76 3.39 3.01 -13.88
CA LEU A 76 4.63 3.46 -14.48
C LEU A 76 5.24 2.33 -15.33
N PRO A 77 6.07 2.67 -16.34
CA PRO A 77 6.80 1.65 -17.08
C PRO A 77 7.77 0.88 -16.17
N THR A 78 7.95 -0.40 -16.43
CA THR A 78 8.92 -1.27 -15.72
C THR A 78 10.36 -0.89 -16.04
N ALA A 79 10.62 -0.46 -17.27
CA ALA A 79 11.90 0.07 -17.74
C ALA A 79 11.72 1.27 -18.69
N THR A 80 12.71 2.15 -18.75
CA THR A 80 12.72 3.32 -19.64
C THR A 80 14.16 3.70 -19.97
N ASN A 81 14.37 4.26 -21.16
CA ASN A 81 15.65 4.87 -21.56
C ASN A 81 15.69 6.39 -21.36
N SER A 82 14.59 6.99 -20.90
CA SER A 82 14.54 8.40 -20.53
C SER A 82 14.81 8.57 -19.04
N ALA A 83 15.84 9.35 -18.71
CA ALA A 83 16.13 9.76 -17.33
C ALA A 83 15.05 10.66 -16.73
N LYS A 84 14.14 11.20 -17.54
CA LYS A 84 12.97 11.98 -17.10
C LYS A 84 11.71 11.13 -17.22
N LEU A 85 10.96 11.04 -16.11
CA LEU A 85 9.72 10.30 -16.02
C LEU A 85 8.58 11.20 -15.51
N SER A 86 7.42 11.10 -16.14
CA SER A 86 6.18 11.70 -15.64
C SER A 86 5.49 10.71 -14.70
N VAL A 87 5.01 11.20 -13.55
CA VAL A 87 4.28 10.40 -12.56
C VAL A 87 2.84 10.92 -12.44
N PRO A 88 1.90 10.37 -13.22
CA PRO A 88 0.48 10.69 -13.09
C PRO A 88 -0.18 9.89 -11.96
N GLY A 89 -1.27 10.41 -11.42
CA GLY A 89 -2.07 9.69 -10.44
C GLY A 89 -3.31 10.43 -9.96
N PHE A 90 -3.93 9.85 -8.93
CA PHE A 90 -5.17 10.32 -8.33
C PHE A 90 -5.00 10.51 -6.82
N SER A 91 -5.65 11.54 -6.29
CA SER A 91 -5.69 11.81 -4.85
C SER A 91 -6.96 12.59 -4.50
N GLU A 92 -7.20 12.76 -3.20
CA GLU A 92 -8.26 13.63 -2.71
C GLU A 92 -8.00 15.10 -3.10
N GLU A 93 -9.08 15.85 -3.34
CA GLU A 93 -9.00 17.28 -3.62
C GLU A 93 -8.46 18.07 -2.42
N ASP A 94 -7.98 19.30 -2.66
CA ASP A 94 -7.39 20.17 -1.64
C ASP A 94 -6.16 19.59 -0.91
N THR A 95 -5.49 18.63 -1.55
CA THR A 95 -4.22 18.03 -1.11
C THR A 95 -3.06 18.40 -2.05
N LYS A 96 -1.85 18.29 -1.53
CA LYS A 96 -0.60 18.29 -2.30
C LYS A 96 0.03 16.91 -2.23
N ILE A 97 0.73 16.50 -3.29
CA ILE A 97 1.29 15.16 -3.39
C ILE A 97 2.80 15.23 -3.36
N ASP A 98 3.39 14.74 -2.27
CA ASP A 98 4.84 14.61 -2.16
C ASP A 98 5.29 13.34 -2.88
N ILE A 99 6.17 13.50 -3.87
CA ILE A 99 6.75 12.41 -4.66
C ILE A 99 8.10 12.03 -4.09
N TYR A 100 8.29 10.73 -3.89
CA TYR A 100 9.51 10.15 -3.36
C TYR A 100 10.18 9.26 -4.38
N LEU A 101 11.51 9.35 -4.45
CA LEU A 101 12.39 8.51 -5.23
C LEU A 101 13.44 7.93 -4.28
N ASN A 102 13.53 6.60 -4.19
CA ASN A 102 14.50 5.93 -3.33
C ASN A 102 14.48 6.44 -1.87
N ASP A 103 13.26 6.67 -1.35
CA ASP A 103 12.98 7.19 0.00
C ASP A 103 13.31 8.67 0.24
N GLU A 104 13.81 9.39 -0.77
CA GLU A 104 14.01 10.84 -0.74
C GLU A 104 12.84 11.58 -1.38
N LYS A 105 12.34 12.64 -0.73
CA LYS A 105 11.32 13.52 -1.31
C LYS A 105 11.95 14.37 -2.42
N ILE A 106 11.50 14.17 -3.66
CA ILE A 106 12.01 14.90 -4.82
C ILE A 106 11.21 16.17 -5.10
N GLY A 107 9.92 16.15 -4.80
CA GLY A 107 9.08 17.31 -5.09
C GLY A 107 7.64 17.13 -4.67
N THR A 108 6.82 18.09 -5.07
CA THR A 108 5.41 18.14 -4.72
C THR A 108 4.58 18.51 -5.94
N ALA A 109 3.50 17.76 -6.22
CA ALA A 109 2.52 18.07 -7.24
C ALA A 109 1.21 18.60 -6.63
N GLY A 110 0.51 19.45 -7.37
CA GLY A 110 -0.85 19.89 -7.00
C GLY A 110 -1.91 18.94 -7.53
N VAL A 111 -3.03 18.81 -6.81
CA VAL A 111 -4.20 18.06 -7.27
C VAL A 111 -5.22 19.01 -7.90
N THR A 112 -5.75 18.66 -9.06
CA THR A 112 -6.84 19.40 -9.73
C THR A 112 -7.85 18.39 -10.28
N GLY A 113 -9.12 18.50 -9.85
CA GLY A 113 -10.18 17.56 -10.23
C GLY A 113 -9.87 16.11 -9.83
N GLY A 114 -9.26 15.92 -8.65
CA GLY A 114 -8.85 14.62 -8.11
C GLY A 114 -7.66 13.95 -8.82
N LYS A 115 -7.03 14.63 -9.78
CA LYS A 115 -5.85 14.14 -10.52
C LYS A 115 -4.63 14.99 -10.22
N PHE A 116 -3.45 14.39 -10.31
CA PHE A 116 -2.19 15.11 -10.31
C PHE A 116 -1.24 14.51 -11.35
N VAL A 117 -0.28 15.34 -11.76
CA VAL A 117 0.86 14.92 -12.57
C VAL A 117 2.08 15.58 -11.96
N PHE A 118 3.11 14.77 -11.69
CA PHE A 118 4.45 15.27 -11.38
C PHE A 118 5.33 15.04 -12.61
N ASP A 119 5.61 16.11 -13.32
CA ASP A 119 6.51 16.09 -14.46
C ASP A 119 7.97 16.10 -13.99
N ASP A 120 8.87 15.61 -14.84
CA ASP A 120 10.33 15.72 -14.68
C ASP A 120 10.98 14.98 -13.50
N LEU A 121 10.40 13.88 -13.01
CA LEU A 121 11.08 13.00 -12.06
C LEU A 121 12.39 12.50 -12.68
N SER A 122 13.52 12.79 -12.01
CA SER A 122 14.86 12.48 -12.52
C SER A 122 15.34 11.17 -11.95
N LEU A 123 15.41 10.14 -12.79
CA LEU A 123 15.84 8.79 -12.42
C LEU A 123 17.36 8.70 -12.35
N SER A 124 17.85 7.82 -11.47
CA SER A 124 19.25 7.38 -11.46
C SER A 124 19.40 6.11 -12.31
N ASP A 125 20.59 5.84 -12.83
CA ASP A 125 20.86 4.60 -13.58
C ASP A 125 20.50 3.36 -12.75
N GLY A 126 19.87 2.38 -13.39
CA GLY A 126 19.42 1.15 -12.75
C GLY A 126 18.06 1.31 -12.06
N GLN A 127 17.87 0.63 -10.93
CA GLN A 127 16.55 0.52 -10.29
C GLN A 127 16.19 1.77 -9.48
N ASN A 128 14.97 2.27 -9.71
CA ASN A 128 14.39 3.43 -9.03
C ASN A 128 13.06 3.05 -8.39
N LYS A 129 12.92 3.28 -7.07
CA LYS A 129 11.67 3.05 -6.33
C LYS A 129 10.88 4.37 -6.23
N VAL A 130 9.70 4.41 -6.82
CA VAL A 130 8.82 5.59 -6.84
C VAL A 130 7.58 5.34 -5.99
N PHE A 131 7.26 6.27 -5.10
CA PHE A 131 6.00 6.27 -4.34
C PHE A 131 5.61 7.71 -4.00
N ALA A 132 4.40 7.90 -3.47
CA ALA A 132 3.89 9.21 -3.12
C ALA A 132 3.13 9.22 -1.80
N LYS A 133 3.01 10.41 -1.20
CA LYS A 133 2.16 10.69 -0.05
C LYS A 133 1.30 11.91 -0.33
N ALA A 134 0.06 11.89 0.14
CA ALA A 134 -0.80 13.06 0.14
C ALA A 134 -0.53 13.88 1.41
N VAL A 135 -0.58 15.20 1.27
CA VAL A 135 -0.42 16.18 2.33
C VAL A 135 -1.60 17.13 2.29
N ALA A 136 -2.41 17.11 3.34
CA ALA A 136 -3.55 18.01 3.47
C ALA A 136 -3.09 19.46 3.71
N THR A 137 -3.96 20.42 3.43
CA THR A 137 -3.69 21.85 3.73
C THR A 137 -3.44 22.11 5.22
N SER A 138 -3.95 21.25 6.11
CA SER A 138 -3.68 21.26 7.56
C SER A 138 -2.28 20.77 7.95
N GLY A 139 -1.51 20.20 7.01
CA GLY A 139 -0.20 19.60 7.24
C GLY A 139 -0.23 18.12 7.63
N SER A 140 -1.39 17.48 7.66
CA SER A 140 -1.51 16.02 7.91
C SER A 140 -1.08 15.22 6.67
N GLU A 141 -0.27 14.18 6.87
CA GLU A 141 0.17 13.27 5.80
C GLU A 141 -0.69 11.99 5.76
N SER A 142 -0.79 11.38 4.57
CA SER A 142 -1.32 10.03 4.39
C SER A 142 -0.25 8.96 4.64
N GLU A 143 -0.67 7.71 4.69
CA GLU A 143 0.22 6.57 4.44
C GLU A 143 0.85 6.66 3.03
N PRO A 144 2.02 6.03 2.78
CA PRO A 144 2.60 5.93 1.45
C PRO A 144 1.69 5.19 0.47
N SER A 145 1.74 5.57 -0.80
CA SER A 145 1.17 4.80 -1.90
C SER A 145 1.87 3.45 -2.07
N GLU A 146 1.29 2.56 -2.88
CA GLU A 146 2.04 1.42 -3.42
C GLU A 146 3.31 1.93 -4.14
N SER A 147 4.42 1.27 -3.89
CA SER A 147 5.70 1.58 -4.51
C SER A 147 5.81 0.90 -5.88
N GLN A 148 6.28 1.62 -6.88
CA GLN A 148 6.55 1.12 -8.21
C GLN A 148 8.05 1.18 -8.51
N ASN A 149 8.59 0.11 -9.09
CA ASN A 149 9.99 0.07 -9.50
C ASN A 149 10.10 0.37 -10.99
N VAL A 150 11.00 1.29 -11.34
CA VAL A 150 11.31 1.66 -12.72
C VAL A 150 12.81 1.50 -12.92
N VAL A 151 13.22 0.76 -13.95
CA VAL A 151 14.64 0.64 -14.31
C VAL A 151 14.99 1.67 -15.38
N LEU A 152 15.94 2.55 -15.08
CA LEU A 152 16.57 3.37 -16.12
C LEU A 152 17.67 2.53 -16.78
N ASP A 153 17.47 2.20 -18.06
CA ASP A 153 18.46 1.55 -18.90
C ASP A 153 18.68 2.37 -20.17
N THR A 154 19.90 2.85 -20.35
CA THR A 154 20.31 3.67 -21.49
C THR A 154 21.19 2.91 -22.48
N LYS A 155 21.40 1.61 -22.27
CA LYS A 155 22.29 0.79 -23.10
C LYS A 155 21.53 0.19 -24.26
N GLU A 156 22.10 0.29 -25.45
CA GLU A 156 21.54 -0.37 -26.63
C GLU A 156 21.63 -1.90 -26.50
N PRO A 157 20.64 -2.65 -27.02
CA PRO A 157 20.72 -4.09 -27.07
C PRO A 157 21.84 -4.55 -28.01
N THR A 158 22.44 -5.69 -27.70
CA THR A 158 23.31 -6.39 -28.66
C THR A 158 22.49 -6.87 -29.85
N LEU A 159 23.12 -6.81 -31.02
CA LEU A 159 22.56 -7.30 -32.28
C LEU A 159 23.73 -7.72 -33.17
N GLU A 160 23.78 -9.01 -33.45
CA GLU A 160 24.74 -9.66 -34.34
C GLU A 160 23.96 -10.41 -35.41
N VAL A 161 24.12 -10.03 -36.67
CA VAL A 161 23.47 -10.70 -37.81
C VAL A 161 24.47 -11.68 -38.41
N GLU A 162 24.20 -12.98 -38.32
CA GLU A 162 25.07 -14.03 -38.87
C GLU A 162 24.78 -14.27 -40.36
N SER A 163 23.51 -14.17 -40.77
CA SER A 163 23.11 -14.23 -42.17
C SER A 163 21.84 -13.41 -42.42
N PRO A 164 21.69 -12.75 -43.57
CA PRO A 164 22.65 -12.64 -44.67
C PRO A 164 23.88 -11.79 -44.31
N THR A 165 24.96 -11.93 -45.08
CA THR A 165 26.06 -10.97 -45.07
C THR A 165 25.81 -9.84 -46.06
N ASP A 166 26.50 -8.71 -45.90
CA ASP A 166 26.39 -7.59 -46.84
C ASP A 166 26.81 -8.02 -48.26
N ASP A 167 26.10 -7.49 -49.25
CA ASP A 167 26.18 -7.80 -50.68
C ASP A 167 25.95 -9.28 -51.07
N GLN A 168 25.44 -10.11 -50.16
CA GLN A 168 25.16 -11.53 -50.45
C GLN A 168 24.12 -11.68 -51.57
N SER A 169 24.34 -12.62 -52.47
CA SER A 169 23.45 -12.90 -53.61
C SER A 169 22.65 -14.18 -53.42
N PHE A 170 21.36 -14.14 -53.78
CA PHE A 170 20.40 -15.24 -53.70
C PHE A 170 19.73 -15.46 -55.05
N SER A 171 19.49 -16.72 -55.43
CA SER A 171 18.83 -17.03 -56.72
C SER A 171 17.73 -18.09 -56.69
N ALA A 172 17.69 -18.93 -55.65
CA ALA A 172 16.73 -20.03 -55.60
C ALA A 172 15.34 -19.60 -55.07
N ASN A 173 15.32 -18.87 -53.95
CA ASN A 173 14.10 -18.51 -53.24
C ASN A 173 14.06 -17.01 -53.00
N ASN A 174 12.93 -16.37 -53.27
CA ASN A 174 12.69 -14.97 -52.99
C ASN A 174 12.35 -14.71 -51.51
N ARG A 175 12.49 -15.70 -50.64
CA ARG A 175 12.40 -15.55 -49.19
C ARG A 175 13.69 -16.07 -48.58
N ILE A 176 14.41 -15.20 -47.89
CA ILE A 176 15.65 -15.55 -47.21
C ILE A 176 15.44 -15.64 -45.71
N LYS A 177 16.21 -16.50 -45.06
CA LYS A 177 16.30 -16.56 -43.62
C LYS A 177 17.31 -15.50 -43.15
N VAL A 178 16.87 -14.59 -42.30
CA VAL A 178 17.73 -13.67 -41.55
C VAL A 178 17.84 -14.24 -40.13
N PHE A 179 19.06 -14.47 -39.65
CA PHE A 179 19.29 -15.00 -38.31
C PHE A 179 20.58 -14.49 -37.70
N GLY A 180 20.66 -14.61 -36.38
CA GLY A 180 21.83 -14.21 -35.61
C GLY A 180 21.50 -14.19 -34.12
N LYS A 181 22.15 -13.32 -33.36
CA LYS A 181 22.02 -13.21 -31.91
C LYS A 181 21.65 -11.81 -31.45
N THR A 182 20.94 -11.74 -30.33
CA THR A 182 20.51 -10.49 -29.68
C THR A 182 20.55 -10.64 -28.17
N ASP A 183 20.33 -9.55 -27.43
CA ASP A 183 20.17 -9.62 -25.99
C ASP A 183 18.90 -10.35 -25.56
N LYS A 184 18.97 -10.92 -24.35
CA LYS A 184 17.82 -11.46 -23.67
C LYS A 184 16.76 -10.37 -23.48
N ASP A 185 15.50 -10.72 -23.74
CA ASP A 185 14.31 -9.85 -23.61
C ASP A 185 14.21 -8.71 -24.65
N ALA A 186 15.14 -8.63 -25.62
CA ALA A 186 14.99 -7.78 -26.78
C ALA A 186 14.02 -8.38 -27.83
N GLN A 187 13.39 -7.52 -28.61
CA GLN A 187 12.61 -7.88 -29.78
C GLN A 187 13.40 -7.54 -31.04
N VAL A 188 13.45 -8.44 -32.02
CA VAL A 188 14.15 -8.22 -33.29
C VAL A 188 13.15 -8.16 -34.44
N PHE A 189 13.32 -7.17 -35.31
CA PHE A 189 12.55 -6.99 -36.54
C PHE A 189 13.50 -6.99 -37.73
N ALA A 190 13.16 -7.70 -38.81
CA ALA A 190 13.86 -7.57 -40.08
C ALA A 190 12.89 -7.07 -41.15
N ASN A 191 13.14 -5.87 -41.68
CA ASN A 191 12.30 -5.18 -42.65
C ASN A 191 10.82 -5.11 -42.21
N GLY A 192 10.59 -4.90 -40.91
CA GLY A 192 9.26 -4.86 -40.27
C GLY A 192 8.68 -6.21 -39.86
N PHE A 193 9.29 -7.34 -40.23
CA PHE A 193 8.84 -8.67 -39.80
C PHE A 193 9.44 -9.01 -38.43
N LEU A 194 8.59 -9.37 -37.46
CA LEU A 194 9.01 -9.80 -36.12
C LEU A 194 9.71 -11.17 -36.18
N ALA A 195 10.88 -11.27 -35.56
CA ALA A 195 11.64 -12.50 -35.44
C ALA A 195 11.22 -13.35 -34.23
N SER A 196 11.35 -14.66 -34.37
CA SER A 196 11.28 -15.59 -33.24
C SER A 196 12.64 -15.64 -32.56
N ILE A 197 12.66 -15.65 -31.22
CA ILE A 197 13.88 -15.74 -30.42
C ILE A 197 13.80 -16.98 -29.53
N ASP A 198 14.83 -17.83 -29.55
CA ASP A 198 14.90 -19.04 -28.74
C ASP A 198 15.51 -18.79 -27.34
N SER A 199 15.62 -19.85 -26.53
CA SER A 199 16.18 -19.77 -25.17
C SER A 199 17.68 -19.46 -25.12
N GLU A 200 18.38 -19.56 -26.26
CA GLU A 200 19.80 -19.25 -26.40
C GLU A 200 20.02 -17.83 -26.99
N ASN A 201 18.92 -17.07 -27.16
CA ASN A 201 18.85 -15.75 -27.78
C ASN A 201 19.25 -15.71 -29.26
N ASN A 202 19.11 -16.85 -29.97
CA ASN A 202 19.19 -16.85 -31.42
C ASN A 202 17.87 -16.33 -31.97
N PHE A 203 17.93 -15.32 -32.83
CA PHE A 203 16.76 -14.83 -33.54
C PHE A 203 16.72 -15.39 -34.95
N GLU A 204 15.52 -15.65 -35.47
CA GLU A 204 15.31 -15.99 -36.87
C GLU A 204 14.01 -15.38 -37.44
N VAL A 205 14.07 -14.97 -38.70
CA VAL A 205 12.93 -14.43 -39.44
C VAL A 205 13.10 -14.63 -40.94
N PHE A 206 11.99 -14.87 -41.64
CA PHE A 206 11.99 -14.99 -43.10
C PHE A 206 11.56 -13.68 -43.75
N VAL A 207 12.43 -13.09 -44.55
CA VAL A 207 12.18 -11.83 -45.24
C VAL A 207 12.02 -12.07 -46.75
N PRO A 208 10.91 -11.62 -47.37
CA PRO A 208 10.75 -11.65 -48.82
C PRO A 208 11.66 -10.61 -49.49
N LEU A 209 12.24 -10.99 -50.63
CA LEU A 209 13.06 -10.17 -51.51
C LEU A 209 12.35 -9.90 -52.83
N VAL A 210 12.64 -8.75 -53.42
CA VAL A 210 12.29 -8.38 -54.80
C VAL A 210 13.48 -8.61 -55.73
N GLU A 211 13.23 -8.79 -57.02
CA GLU A 211 14.30 -8.93 -58.02
C GLU A 211 15.21 -7.68 -58.00
N GLY A 212 16.53 -7.89 -57.97
CA GLY A 212 17.55 -6.84 -57.89
C GLY A 212 18.10 -6.61 -56.47
N GLU A 213 18.61 -5.40 -56.22
CA GLU A 213 19.15 -4.98 -54.93
C GLU A 213 18.03 -4.78 -53.91
N ASN A 214 18.16 -5.39 -52.74
CA ASN A 214 17.27 -5.24 -51.59
C ASN A 214 18.06 -4.65 -50.43
N LYS A 215 17.57 -3.55 -49.87
CA LYS A 215 18.08 -3.02 -48.60
C LYS A 215 17.29 -3.65 -47.45
N LEU A 216 17.98 -4.38 -46.59
CA LEU A 216 17.42 -4.99 -45.38
C LEU A 216 17.77 -4.13 -44.17
N GLU A 217 16.77 -3.86 -43.33
CA GLU A 217 16.94 -3.20 -42.04
C GLU A 217 16.60 -4.18 -40.93
N ILE A 218 17.58 -4.53 -40.11
CA ILE A 218 17.41 -5.41 -38.95
C ILE A 218 17.52 -4.54 -37.70
N LYS A 219 16.47 -4.48 -36.89
CA LYS A 219 16.37 -3.64 -35.71
C LYS A 219 16.08 -4.48 -34.47
N ALA A 220 16.91 -4.37 -33.45
CA ALA A 220 16.66 -4.88 -32.11
C ALA A 220 16.13 -3.74 -31.21
N VAL A 221 15.18 -4.03 -30.33
CA VAL A 221 14.60 -3.10 -29.34
C VAL A 221 14.47 -3.80 -28.00
N ASP A 222 14.96 -3.21 -26.92
CA ASP A 222 14.81 -3.76 -25.56
C ASP A 222 13.50 -3.31 -24.87
N GLU A 223 13.28 -3.74 -23.61
CA GLU A 223 12.11 -3.35 -22.81
C GLU A 223 12.11 -1.86 -22.45
N ALA A 224 13.29 -1.25 -22.28
CA ALA A 224 13.45 0.18 -21.96
C ALA A 224 13.22 1.10 -23.18
N GLY A 225 13.16 0.53 -24.38
CA GLY A 225 13.00 1.23 -25.65
C GLY A 225 14.32 1.63 -26.32
N ASN A 226 15.48 1.19 -25.83
CA ASN A 226 16.73 1.33 -26.57
C ASN A 226 16.70 0.45 -27.80
N SER A 227 17.37 0.88 -28.87
CA SER A 227 17.36 0.14 -30.12
C SER A 227 18.68 0.20 -30.84
N LYS A 228 19.01 -0.91 -31.51
CA LYS A 228 20.17 -1.03 -32.40
C LYS A 228 19.71 -1.47 -33.78
N THR A 229 20.23 -0.85 -34.83
CA THR A 229 19.85 -1.15 -36.22
C THR A 229 21.07 -1.51 -37.07
N VAL A 230 20.97 -2.59 -37.83
CA VAL A 230 21.95 -3.03 -38.83
C VAL A 230 21.28 -2.95 -40.21
N SER A 231 21.92 -2.26 -41.15
CA SER A 231 21.49 -2.19 -42.56
C SER A 231 22.41 -3.04 -43.42
N LEU A 232 21.84 -3.90 -44.25
CA LEU A 232 22.56 -4.77 -45.19
C LEU A 232 21.96 -4.63 -46.57
N LYS A 233 22.77 -4.88 -47.60
CA LYS A 233 22.32 -5.05 -48.97
C LYS A 233 22.39 -6.51 -49.35
N VAL A 234 21.37 -7.00 -50.05
CA VAL A 234 21.40 -8.32 -50.67
C VAL A 234 20.88 -8.22 -52.09
N ASN A 235 21.37 -9.09 -52.97
CA ASN A 235 20.93 -9.14 -54.36
C ASN A 235 20.11 -10.40 -54.58
N PHE A 236 18.93 -10.28 -55.16
CA PHE A 236 18.12 -11.43 -55.55
C PHE A 236 17.96 -11.48 -57.07
N ARG A 237 18.26 -12.64 -57.67
CA ARG A 237 18.11 -12.88 -59.10
C ARG A 237 17.51 -14.25 -59.37
N LYS A 238 16.30 -14.28 -59.96
CA LYS A 238 15.60 -15.53 -60.29
C LYS A 238 16.27 -16.37 -61.40
#